data_AF-K4KZ46-F1
#
_entry.id   AF-K4KZ46-F1
#
_cell.length_a   1.000
_cell.length_b   1.000
_cell.length_c   1.000
_cell.angle_alpha   90.00
_cell.angle_beta   90.00
_cell.angle_gamma   90.00
#
_symmetry.space_group_name_H-M   'P 1'
#
loop_
_entity.id
_entity.type
_entity.pdbx_description
1 polymer ?
#
loop_
_entity_poly.entity_id
_entity_poly.type
_entity_poly.pdbx_seq_one_letter_code
_entity_poly.pdbx_strand_id
1 'polypeptide(L)'
;MQVNGASASASSVLNEGLRGLQNAQKEILRSAEDIANANVRPAQGAEAAGELAPEQQVNESQDITEPLINLRRQEQLFNASAQIVKTADETLGSLLDVKA
;
A
#
# COMPACT_ATOMS: atom_id res chain seq x y z
N MET A 1 -35.05 1.06 -21.84
CA MET A 1 -34.74 2.23 -20.99
C MET A 1 -33.92 1.73 -19.81
N GLN A 2 -32.59 1.80 -19.89
CA GLN A 2 -31.67 1.16 -18.93
C GLN A 2 -30.44 2.05 -18.77
N VAL A 3 -30.64 3.24 -18.21
CA VAL A 3 -29.59 4.24 -17.94
C VAL A 3 -29.32 4.45 -16.44
N ASN A 4 -30.08 3.78 -15.56
CA ASN A 4 -29.95 3.93 -14.11
C ASN A 4 -28.82 3.07 -13.48
N GLY A 5 -28.26 2.10 -14.20
CA GLY A 5 -27.19 1.24 -13.69
C GLY A 5 -25.80 1.90 -13.70
N ALA A 6 -25.49 2.68 -14.74
CA ALA A 6 -24.13 3.20 -14.97
C ALA A 6 -23.70 4.26 -13.94
N SER A 7 -24.59 5.15 -13.51
CA SER A 7 -24.27 6.18 -12.50
C SER A 7 -24.11 5.60 -11.10
N ALA A 8 -24.86 4.54 -10.75
CA ALA A 8 -24.67 3.82 -9.50
C ALA A 8 -23.30 3.13 -9.45
N SER A 9 -22.92 2.47 -10.55
CA SER A 9 -21.62 1.81 -10.68
C SER A 9 -20.45 2.80 -10.67
N ALA A 10 -20.57 3.96 -11.34
CA ALA A 10 -19.51 4.98 -11.35
C ALA A 10 -19.25 5.57 -9.95
N SER A 11 -20.32 5.87 -9.21
CA SER A 11 -20.20 6.35 -7.82
C SER A 11 -19.59 5.29 -6.90
N SER A 12 -19.99 4.02 -7.05
CA SER A 12 -19.40 2.90 -6.30
C SER A 12 -17.92 2.69 -6.63
N VAL A 13 -17.54 2.73 -7.91
CA VAL A 13 -16.14 2.56 -8.36
C VAL A 13 -15.26 3.73 -7.93
N LEU A 14 -15.76 4.97 -7.99
CA LEU A 14 -15.04 6.14 -7.48
C LEU A 14 -14.81 6.07 -5.97
N ASN A 15 -15.84 5.69 -5.21
CA ASN A 15 -15.73 5.52 -3.77
C ASN A 15 -14.77 4.37 -3.42
N GLU A 16 -14.76 3.28 -4.19
CA GLU A 16 -13.80 2.19 -4.04
C GLU A 16 -12.37 2.64 -4.37
N GLY A 17 -12.19 3.43 -5.44
CA GLY A 17 -10.91 4.06 -5.78
C GLY A 17 -10.39 4.93 -4.64
N LEU A 18 -11.24 5.78 -4.06
CA LEU A 18 -10.87 6.65 -2.94
C LEU A 18 -10.53 5.84 -1.67
N ARG A 19 -11.31 4.81 -1.35
CA ARG A 19 -11.03 3.89 -0.25
C ARG A 19 -9.72 3.15 -0.44
N GLY A 20 -9.47 2.64 -1.65
CA GLY A 20 -8.21 1.99 -2.02
C GLY A 20 -7.01 2.92 -1.83
N LEU A 21 -7.13 4.19 -2.25
CA LEU A 21 -6.12 5.23 -2.05
C LEU A 21 -5.81 5.46 -0.56
N GLN A 22 -6.85 5.63 0.26
CA GLN A 22 -6.71 5.86 1.70
C GLN A 22 -6.08 4.65 2.42
N ASN A 23 -6.48 3.43 2.02
CA ASN A 23 -5.94 2.20 2.58
C ASN A 23 -4.48 1.99 2.16
N ALA A 24 -4.18 2.15 0.87
CA ALA A 24 -2.82 2.03 0.36
C ALA A 24 -1.88 3.05 1.01
N GLN A 25 -2.31 4.30 1.21
CA GLN A 25 -1.52 5.31 1.92
C GLN A 25 -1.15 4.87 3.35
N LYS A 26 -2.11 4.35 4.12
CA LYS A 26 -1.85 3.87 5.49
C LYS A 26 -0.83 2.74 5.51
N GLU A 27 -0.99 1.76 4.62
CA GLU A 27 -0.12 0.59 4.55
C GLU A 27 1.29 0.92 4.02
N ILE A 28 1.40 1.88 3.11
CA ILE A 28 2.69 2.44 2.65
C ILE A 28 3.44 3.06 3.82
N LEU A 29 2.76 3.90 4.61
CA LEU A 29 3.37 4.54 5.78
C LEU A 29 3.82 3.52 6.82
N ARG A 30 2.99 2.50 7.08
CA ARG A 30 3.33 1.41 7.99
C ARG A 30 4.56 0.63 7.52
N SER A 31 4.58 0.25 6.25
CA SER A 31 5.71 -0.50 5.67
C SER A 31 7.00 0.33 5.68
N ALA A 32 6.91 1.63 5.41
CA ALA A 32 8.05 2.54 5.49
C ALA A 32 8.60 2.67 6.93
N GLU A 33 7.72 2.72 7.93
CA GLU A 33 8.10 2.75 9.35
C GLU A 33 8.79 1.44 9.76
N ASP A 34 8.25 0.28 9.36
CA ASP A 34 8.84 -1.03 9.63
C ASP A 34 10.24 -1.15 8.98
N ILE A 35 10.43 -0.65 7.75
CA ILE A 35 11.75 -0.59 7.09
C ILE A 35 12.71 0.34 7.85
N ALA A 36 12.26 1.50 8.29
CA ALA A 36 13.10 2.44 9.03
C ALA A 36 13.57 1.85 10.37
N ASN A 37 12.66 1.21 11.11
CA ASN A 37 12.97 0.57 12.39
C ASN A 37 13.88 -0.66 12.24
N ALA A 38 13.76 -1.38 11.12
CA ALA A 38 14.65 -2.49 10.81
C ALA A 38 16.11 -2.04 10.59
N ASN A 39 16.32 -0.86 10.01
CA ASN A 39 17.65 -0.29 9.76
C ASN A 39 18.27 0.41 10.99
N VAL A 40 17.47 0.85 11.96
CA VAL A 40 17.95 1.69 13.08
C VAL A 40 18.42 0.89 14.30
N ARG A 41 18.08 -0.41 14.44
CA ARG A 41 18.52 -1.21 15.59
C ARG A 41 19.99 -1.65 15.40
N PRO A 42 20.95 -1.09 16.18
CA PRO A 42 22.30 -1.60 16.17
C PRO A 42 22.27 -3.01 16.77
N ALA A 43 23.18 -3.87 16.34
CA ALA A 43 23.43 -5.18 16.93
C ALA A 43 23.78 -5.06 18.43
N GLN A 44 22.79 -4.92 19.30
CA GLN A 44 22.94 -5.08 20.74
C GLN A 44 22.74 -6.57 21.04
N GLY A 45 23.84 -7.32 20.95
CA GLY A 45 23.84 -8.74 21.28
C GLY A 45 25.10 -9.52 20.94
N ALA A 46 26.23 -8.86 20.63
CA ALA A 46 27.47 -9.56 20.26
C ALA A 46 28.53 -9.63 21.39
N GLU A 47 28.21 -9.23 22.63
CA GLU A 47 29.21 -9.15 23.71
C GLU A 47 28.68 -9.67 25.05
N ALA A 48 28.45 -10.99 25.17
CA ALA A 48 28.54 -11.70 26.45
C ALA A 48 28.75 -13.20 26.19
N ALA A 49 30.01 -13.62 26.21
CA ALA A 49 30.42 -15.02 26.19
C ALA A 49 29.88 -15.78 27.42
N GLY A 50 29.30 -16.95 27.18
CA GLY A 50 28.96 -17.92 28.23
C GLY A 50 28.31 -19.16 27.62
N GLU A 51 29.03 -20.28 27.72
CA GLU A 51 28.71 -21.67 27.36
C GLU A 51 27.24 -22.10 27.03
N LEU A 52 27.17 -22.99 26.03
CA LEU A 52 26.23 -24.10 25.74
C LEU A 52 25.15 -23.97 24.63
N ALA A 53 25.22 -24.98 23.74
CA ALA A 53 24.25 -25.52 22.76
C ALA A 53 24.16 -24.88 21.34
N PRO A 54 24.24 -25.69 20.24
CA PRO A 54 24.04 -25.23 18.88
C PRO A 54 22.59 -25.42 18.44
N GLU A 55 21.64 -24.72 19.04
CA GLU A 55 20.23 -24.80 18.65
C GLU A 55 19.78 -23.44 18.09
N GLN A 56 19.93 -23.28 16.77
CA GLN A 56 19.08 -22.45 15.92
C GLN A 56 18.86 -21.00 16.41
N GLN A 57 19.93 -20.24 16.61
CA GLN A 57 19.83 -18.80 16.58
C GLN A 57 19.67 -18.37 15.12
N VAL A 58 18.45 -18.47 14.59
CA VAL A 58 18.06 -17.75 13.38
C VAL A 58 18.37 -16.30 13.70
N ASN A 59 19.37 -15.76 13.02
CA ASN A 59 19.73 -14.36 13.12
C ASN A 59 18.50 -13.59 12.64
N GLU A 60 17.64 -13.15 13.57
CA GLU A 60 16.57 -12.19 13.35
C GLU A 60 17.18 -10.80 13.09
N SER A 61 18.11 -10.74 12.14
CA SER A 61 18.33 -9.53 11.36
C SER A 61 16.95 -9.19 10.81
N GLN A 62 16.30 -8.17 11.38
CA GLN A 62 14.93 -7.80 11.06
C GLN A 62 14.75 -7.82 9.53
N ASP A 63 13.98 -8.80 9.04
CA ASP A 63 13.89 -9.05 7.61
C ASP A 63 13.10 -7.92 6.94
N ILE A 64 13.82 -7.04 6.24
CA ILE A 64 13.23 -5.93 5.48
C ILE A 64 12.55 -6.40 4.19
N THR A 65 12.70 -7.67 3.81
CA THR A 65 12.17 -8.19 2.55
C THR A 65 10.65 -8.12 2.50
N GLU A 66 9.97 -8.57 3.56
CA GLU A 66 8.51 -8.54 3.63
C GLU A 66 7.94 -7.11 3.58
N PRO A 67 8.39 -6.15 4.41
CA PRO A 67 7.87 -4.79 4.33
C PRO A 67 8.25 -4.09 3.01
N LEU A 68 9.36 -4.42 2.36
CA LEU A 68 9.68 -3.92 1.01
C LEU A 68 8.72 -4.46 -0.06
N ILE A 69 8.41 -5.75 -0.03
CA ILE A 69 7.43 -6.36 -0.94
C ILE A 69 6.05 -5.74 -0.71
N ASN A 70 5.64 -5.60 0.56
CA ASN A 70 4.37 -4.97 0.90
C ASN A 70 4.31 -3.52 0.40
N LEU A 71 5.36 -2.72 0.64
CA LEU A 71 5.45 -1.35 0.15
C LEU A 71 5.22 -1.27 -1.37
N ARG A 72 5.86 -2.15 -2.15
CA ARG A 72 5.69 -2.22 -3.62
C ARG A 72 4.29 -2.63 -4.03
N ARG A 73 3.69 -3.61 -3.35
CA ARG A 73 2.30 -4.03 -3.59
C ARG A 73 1.33 -2.86 -3.36
N GLN A 74 1.50 -2.13 -2.26
CA GLN A 74 0.63 -1.02 -1.92
C GLN A 74 0.85 0.19 -2.85
N GLU A 75 2.08 0.43 -3.32
CA GLU A 75 2.36 1.40 -4.37
C GLU A 75 1.59 1.10 -5.67
N GLN A 76 1.56 -0.17 -6.10
CA GLN A 76 0.78 -0.59 -7.27
C GLN A 76 -0.72 -0.39 -7.06
N LEU A 77 -1.24 -0.76 -5.89
CA LEU A 77 -2.65 -0.55 -5.54
C LEU A 77 -3.01 0.94 -5.49
N PHE A 78 -2.14 1.77 -4.91
CA PHE A 78 -2.31 3.22 -4.91
C PHE A 78 -2.42 3.77 -6.33
N ASN A 79 -1.49 3.37 -7.22
CA ASN A 79 -1.47 3.81 -8.61
C ASN A 79 -2.71 3.36 -9.38
N ALA A 80 -3.17 2.12 -9.16
CA ALA A 80 -4.39 1.61 -9.76
C ALA A 80 -5.63 2.40 -9.28
N SER A 81 -5.74 2.64 -7.97
CA SER A 81 -6.81 3.46 -7.39
C SER A 81 -6.78 4.89 -7.92
N ALA A 82 -5.60 5.50 -8.06
CA ALA A 82 -5.43 6.83 -8.63
C ALA A 82 -5.87 6.88 -10.11
N GLN A 83 -5.56 5.84 -10.89
CA GLN A 83 -6.00 5.74 -12.28
C GLN A 83 -7.52 5.65 -12.39
N ILE A 84 -8.19 4.89 -11.50
CA ILE A 84 -9.65 4.82 -11.44
C ILE A 84 -10.26 6.20 -11.20
N VAL A 85 -9.75 6.93 -10.20
CA VAL A 85 -10.24 8.28 -9.87
C VAL A 85 -10.02 9.23 -11.05
N LYS A 86 -8.84 9.19 -11.68
CA LYS A 86 -8.49 10.01 -12.84
C LYS A 86 -9.41 9.73 -14.03
N THR A 87 -9.62 8.46 -14.37
CA THR A 87 -10.52 8.09 -15.46
C THR A 87 -11.96 8.47 -15.16
N ALA A 88 -12.42 8.33 -13.90
CA ALA A 88 -13.74 8.81 -13.50
C ALA A 88 -13.88 10.34 -13.71
N ASP A 89 -12.88 11.13 -13.30
CA ASP A 89 -12.85 12.58 -13.51
C ASP A 89 -12.86 12.96 -15.00
N GLU A 90 -12.00 12.34 -15.81
CA GLU A 90 -11.94 12.55 -17.27
C GLU A 90 -13.28 12.21 -17.95
N THR A 91 -13.92 11.10 -17.56
CA THR A 91 -15.22 10.72 -18.13
C THR A 91 -16.31 11.73 -17.77
N LEU A 92 -16.38 12.19 -16.52
CA LEU A 92 -17.32 13.23 -16.09
C LEU A 92 -17.06 14.55 -16.82
N GLY A 93 -15.80 14.95 -16.97
CA GLY A 93 -15.39 16.13 -17.73
C GLY A 93 -15.84 16.05 -19.19
N SER A 94 -15.62 14.91 -19.85
CA SER A 94 -16.04 14.70 -21.26
C SER A 94 -17.57 14.76 -21.43
N LEU A 95 -18.33 14.24 -20.45
CA LEU A 95 -19.80 14.32 -20.47
C LEU A 95 -20.32 15.73 -20.23
N LEU A 96 -19.58 16.56 -19.49
CA LEU A 96 -19.93 17.96 -19.27
C LEU A 96 -19.65 18.81 -20.53
N ASP A 97 -18.51 18.57 -21.17
CA ASP A 97 -18.09 19.28 -22.39
C ASP A 97 -19.07 19.07 -23.56
N VAL A 98 -19.57 17.84 -23.74
CA VAL A 98 -20.57 17.51 -24.79
C VAL A 98 -21.93 18.20 -24.57
N LYS A 99 -22.25 18.64 -23.34
CA LYS A 99 -23.51 19.31 -23.02
C LYS A 99 -23.45 20.84 -23.11
N ALA A 100 -22.26 21.44 -23.21
CA ALA A 100 -22.06 22.88 -23.34
C ALA A 100 -22.23 23.35 -24.80
#